data_AF-A0A436A5Q3-F1
#
_entry.id   AF-A0A436A5Q3-F1
#
_cell.length_a   1.000
_cell.length_b   1.000
_cell.length_c   1.000
_cell.angle_alpha   90.00
_cell.angle_beta   90.00
_cell.angle_gamma   90.00
#
_symmetry.space_group_name_H-M   'P 1'
#
loop_
_entity.id
_entity.type
_entity.pdbx_description
1 polymer ?
#
loop_
_entity_poly.entity_id
_entity_poly.type
_entity_poly.pdbx_seq_one_letter_code
_entity_poly.pdbx_strand_id
1 'polypeptide(L)'
;MADESHREVSPDALEFEYDLAEPPEKVWRALTVPELLAAWMMPNDMRPEIGNRFAFAGTGAPIECEILDAEPEKLLRYSWREQPGDAARQDPLDSTVTFTLARTVSGGTHLRVVHDGFARKAMPAIAMAGAGCRLSLGLRAIGKPIAANAPRLLRAA
;
A
#
# COMPACT_ATOMS: atom_id res chain seq x y z
N MET A 1 14.80 29.24 -7.87
CA MET A 1 14.55 28.38 -6.70
C MET A 1 13.16 27.79 -6.86
N ALA A 2 13.09 26.55 -7.32
CA ALA A 2 12.01 25.62 -7.11
C ALA A 2 12.64 24.26 -7.40
N ASP A 3 13.13 23.62 -6.34
CA ASP A 3 13.54 22.23 -6.35
C ASP A 3 12.24 21.43 -6.36
N GLU A 4 11.74 21.12 -7.56
CA GLU A 4 10.70 20.10 -7.71
C GLU A 4 11.36 18.77 -7.37
N SER A 5 11.25 18.35 -6.12
CA SER A 5 11.64 17.02 -5.68
C SER A 5 10.73 16.01 -6.38
N HIS A 6 11.08 15.62 -7.59
CA HIS A 6 10.54 14.46 -8.25
C HIS A 6 11.02 13.26 -7.42
N ARG A 7 10.23 12.87 -6.40
CA ARG A 7 10.43 11.58 -5.73
C ARG A 7 10.24 10.55 -6.83
N GLU A 8 11.35 9.97 -7.31
CA GLU A 8 11.31 8.82 -8.21
C GLU A 8 10.46 7.74 -7.56
N VAL A 9 9.24 7.62 -8.06
CA VAL A 9 8.38 6.50 -7.74
C VAL A 9 8.99 5.29 -8.44
N SER A 10 9.29 4.24 -7.68
CA SER A 10 9.87 3.01 -8.25
C SER A 10 8.98 2.49 -9.38
N PRO A 11 9.54 1.94 -10.48
CA PRO A 11 8.78 1.52 -11.66
C PRO A 11 7.70 0.46 -11.40
N ASP A 12 7.70 -0.15 -10.22
CA ASP A 12 6.73 -1.14 -9.76
C ASP A 12 5.62 -0.56 -8.86
N ALA A 13 5.60 0.74 -8.58
CA ALA A 13 4.57 1.35 -7.75
C ALA A 13 3.22 1.42 -8.48
N LEU A 14 2.16 1.33 -7.70
CA LEU A 14 0.80 1.55 -8.13
C LEU A 14 0.35 2.92 -7.64
N GLU A 15 -0.07 3.77 -8.58
CA GLU A 15 -0.54 5.12 -8.29
C GLU A 15 -1.99 5.29 -8.72
N PHE A 16 -2.78 5.94 -7.87
CA PHE A 16 -4.17 6.28 -8.12
C PHE A 16 -4.46 7.69 -7.64
N GLU A 17 -5.24 8.44 -8.42
CA GLU A 17 -5.67 9.80 -8.09
C GLU A 17 -7.19 9.93 -8.23
N TYR A 18 -7.79 10.70 -7.31
CA TYR A 18 -9.22 10.92 -7.26
C TYR A 18 -9.54 12.36 -6.85
N ASP A 19 -10.46 13.00 -7.57
CA ASP A 19 -11.09 14.24 -7.12
C ASP A 19 -12.43 13.92 -6.44
N LEU A 20 -12.48 14.13 -5.13
CA LEU A 20 -13.64 13.89 -4.29
C LEU A 20 -14.34 15.20 -3.99
N ALA A 21 -15.68 15.20 -4.04
CA ALA A 21 -16.49 16.37 -3.64
C ALA A 21 -16.43 16.65 -2.13
N GLU A 22 -15.99 15.67 -1.34
CA GLU A 22 -15.95 15.71 0.11
C GLU A 22 -14.68 16.42 0.62
N PRO A 23 -14.77 17.13 1.76
CA PRO A 23 -13.64 17.86 2.31
C PRO A 23 -12.61 16.90 2.98
N PRO A 24 -11.32 17.29 3.08
CA PRO A 24 -10.25 16.44 3.60
C PRO A 24 -10.51 15.86 4.98
N GLU A 25 -11.24 16.56 5.84
CA GLU A 25 -11.67 16.11 7.17
C GLU A 25 -12.52 14.83 7.09
N LYS A 26 -13.45 14.77 6.13
CA LYS A 26 -14.31 13.59 5.93
C LYS A 26 -13.52 12.44 5.33
N VAL A 27 -12.67 12.73 4.34
CA VAL A 27 -11.80 11.73 3.70
C VAL A 27 -10.83 11.14 4.72
N TRP A 28 -10.19 11.98 5.54
CA TRP A 28 -9.28 11.55 6.61
C TRP A 28 -9.96 10.58 7.57
N ARG A 29 -11.18 10.87 8.01
CA ARG A 29 -11.95 9.96 8.86
C ARG A 29 -12.22 8.62 8.18
N ALA A 30 -12.55 8.61 6.90
CA ALA A 30 -12.75 7.37 6.14
C ALA A 30 -11.47 6.53 5.99
N LEU A 31 -10.28 7.15 6.10
CA LEU A 31 -8.98 6.49 6.06
C LEU A 31 -8.45 6.06 7.42
N THR A 32 -8.93 6.64 8.53
CA THR A 32 -8.30 6.49 9.86
C THR A 32 -9.23 5.99 10.97
N VAL A 33 -10.55 6.08 10.79
CA VAL A 33 -11.53 5.55 11.75
C VAL A 33 -11.78 4.08 11.40
N PRO A 34 -11.47 3.11 12.28
CA PRO A 34 -11.52 1.68 11.97
C PRO A 34 -12.84 1.22 11.35
N GLU A 35 -13.96 1.67 11.91
CA GLU A 35 -15.30 1.29 11.45
C GLU A 35 -15.61 1.82 10.04
N LEU A 36 -15.13 3.03 9.71
CA LEU A 36 -15.30 3.63 8.39
C LEU A 36 -14.35 3.01 7.37
N LEU A 37 -13.10 2.77 7.76
CA LEU A 37 -12.10 2.10 6.92
C LEU A 37 -12.56 0.67 6.58
N ALA A 38 -13.11 -0.06 7.54
CA ALA A 38 -13.64 -1.41 7.33
C ALA A 38 -14.82 -1.46 6.35
N ALA A 39 -15.57 -0.36 6.17
CA ALA A 39 -16.72 -0.32 5.27
C ALA A 39 -16.35 -0.45 3.79
N TRP A 40 -15.16 0.00 3.40
CA TRP A 40 -14.68 -0.09 2.02
C TRP A 40 -13.42 -0.98 1.86
N MET A 41 -12.77 -1.32 2.97
CA MET A 41 -11.57 -2.13 3.02
C MET A 41 -11.79 -3.40 3.86
N MET A 42 -10.98 -3.64 4.90
CA MET A 42 -11.02 -4.82 5.77
C MET A 42 -11.19 -4.40 7.23
N PRO A 43 -11.79 -5.25 8.08
CA PRO A 43 -11.79 -5.04 9.53
C PRO A 43 -10.37 -4.81 10.04
N ASN A 44 -10.21 -3.83 10.92
CA ASN A 44 -8.93 -3.38 11.44
C ASN A 44 -9.09 -2.69 12.78
N ASP A 45 -7.98 -2.43 13.44
CA ASP A 45 -7.86 -1.73 14.72
C ASP A 45 -6.94 -0.50 14.62
N MET A 46 -6.91 0.15 13.44
CA MET A 46 -6.02 1.28 13.14
C MET A 46 -6.13 2.42 14.15
N ARG A 47 -4.98 2.98 14.54
CA ARG A 47 -4.86 4.26 15.25
C ARG A 47 -3.85 5.13 14.51
N PRO A 48 -4.21 6.33 14.02
CA PRO A 48 -3.35 7.17 13.18
C PRO A 48 -2.28 7.90 14.01
N GLU A 49 -1.44 7.17 14.73
CA GLU A 49 -0.30 7.71 15.49
C GLU A 49 0.96 6.98 15.06
N ILE A 50 2.04 7.72 14.81
CA ILE A 50 3.30 7.17 14.29
C ILE A 50 3.84 6.10 15.24
N GLY A 51 4.26 4.97 14.67
CA GLY A 51 4.75 3.80 15.40
C GLY A 51 3.66 2.84 15.90
N ASN A 52 2.38 3.23 15.85
CA ASN A 52 1.31 2.29 16.18
C ASN A 52 1.24 1.17 15.15
N ARG A 53 1.00 -0.04 15.66
CA ARG A 53 0.78 -1.23 14.87
C ARG A 53 -0.69 -1.62 14.89
N PHE A 54 -1.16 -2.08 13.76
CA PHE A 54 -2.52 -2.55 13.56
C PHE A 54 -2.52 -3.66 12.52
N ALA A 55 -3.63 -4.36 12.36
CA ALA A 55 -3.74 -5.40 11.34
C ALA A 55 -5.04 -5.32 10.56
N PHE A 56 -4.99 -5.61 9.26
CA PHE A 56 -6.19 -5.89 8.50
C PHE A 56 -6.53 -7.38 8.58
N ALA A 57 -7.74 -7.69 9.03
CA ALA A 57 -8.26 -9.06 9.10
C ALA A 57 -8.92 -9.44 7.76
N GLY A 58 -8.16 -10.14 6.91
CA GLY A 58 -8.66 -10.72 5.67
C GLY A 58 -9.17 -12.16 5.84
N THR A 59 -9.42 -12.86 4.74
CA THR A 59 -9.79 -14.29 4.75
C THR A 59 -8.61 -15.24 5.03
N GLY A 60 -7.38 -14.72 5.03
CA GLY A 60 -6.15 -15.46 5.27
C GLY A 60 -5.42 -14.97 6.52
N ALA A 61 -4.09 -15.06 6.49
CA ALA A 61 -3.26 -14.46 7.54
C ALA A 61 -3.51 -12.93 7.63
N PRO A 62 -3.53 -12.35 8.84
CA PRO A 62 -3.64 -10.91 8.99
C PRO A 62 -2.51 -10.19 8.26
N ILE A 63 -2.84 -9.02 7.70
CA ILE A 63 -1.85 -8.13 7.10
C ILE A 63 -1.37 -7.20 8.20
N GLU A 64 -0.09 -7.27 8.51
CA GLU A 64 0.54 -6.48 9.56
C GLU A 64 0.91 -5.10 9.02
N CYS A 65 0.54 -4.06 9.74
CA CYS A 65 0.80 -2.68 9.38
C CYS A 65 1.39 -1.89 10.54
N GLU A 66 2.22 -0.91 10.22
CA GLU A 66 2.77 0.07 11.16
C GLU A 66 2.61 1.47 10.56
N ILE A 67 2.07 2.41 11.34
CA ILE A 67 1.96 3.81 10.93
C ILE A 67 3.35 4.43 10.87
N LEU A 68 3.74 4.88 9.68
CA LEU A 68 5.06 5.47 9.42
C LEU A 68 5.01 7.00 9.47
N ASP A 69 3.94 7.60 8.94
CA ASP A 69 3.65 9.04 9.04
C ASP A 69 2.15 9.26 9.16
N ALA A 70 1.75 10.25 9.96
CA ALA A 70 0.36 10.67 10.09
C ALA A 70 0.30 12.18 10.35
N GLU A 71 -0.07 12.93 9.33
CA GLU A 71 -0.43 14.34 9.42
C GLU A 71 -1.93 14.48 9.15
N PRO A 72 -2.74 14.85 10.16
CA PRO A 72 -4.18 14.98 10.01
C PRO A 72 -4.56 15.73 8.73
N GLU A 73 -5.46 15.12 7.96
CA GLU A 73 -6.11 15.71 6.77
C GLU A 73 -5.16 15.98 5.60
N LYS A 74 -3.91 15.49 5.66
CA LYS A 74 -2.87 15.77 4.66
C LYS A 74 -2.11 14.53 4.22
N LEU A 75 -1.62 13.73 5.15
CA LEU A 75 -0.71 12.63 4.87
C LEU A 75 -0.97 11.45 5.81
N LEU A 76 -1.21 10.28 5.23
CA LEU A 76 -1.20 9.02 5.97
C LEU A 76 -0.27 8.05 5.25
N ARG A 77 0.71 7.51 5.97
CA ARG A 77 1.64 6.51 5.42
C ARG A 77 1.78 5.35 6.39
N TYR A 78 1.64 4.13 5.90
CA TYR A 78 1.83 2.94 6.70
C TYR A 78 2.49 1.81 5.92
N SER A 79 3.18 0.92 6.63
CA SER A 79 3.74 -0.31 6.07
C SER A 79 2.63 -1.33 5.80
N TRP A 80 2.91 -2.24 4.88
CA TRP A 80 2.04 -3.34 4.52
C TRP A 80 2.86 -4.61 4.42
N ARG A 81 2.68 -5.51 5.38
CA ARG A 81 3.33 -6.82 5.42
C ARG A 81 2.28 -7.92 5.32
N GLU A 82 2.32 -8.64 4.22
CA GLU A 82 1.48 -9.81 4.01
C GLU A 82 2.32 -11.09 4.16
N GLN A 83 1.86 -11.99 5.03
CA GLN A 83 2.50 -13.30 5.18
C GLN A 83 2.18 -14.21 3.99
N PRO A 84 3.10 -15.12 3.60
CA PRO A 84 2.82 -16.06 2.52
C PRO A 84 1.61 -16.96 2.82
N GLY A 85 0.65 -16.98 1.90
CA GLY A 85 -0.56 -17.80 2.01
C GLY A 85 -0.39 -19.26 1.58
N ASP A 86 0.72 -19.60 0.91
CA ASP A 86 1.03 -20.96 0.46
C ASP A 86 2.51 -21.31 0.74
N ALA A 87 2.82 -22.60 0.81
CA ALA A 87 4.19 -23.08 1.02
C ALA A 87 5.13 -22.81 -0.18
N ALA A 88 4.60 -22.34 -1.31
CA ALA A 88 5.36 -22.05 -2.52
C ALA A 88 5.95 -20.63 -2.51
N ARG A 89 5.32 -19.68 -1.80
CA ARG A 89 5.87 -18.37 -1.48
C ARG A 89 6.58 -18.45 -0.14
N GLN A 90 7.89 -18.24 -0.15
CA GLN A 90 8.71 -18.33 1.06
C GLN A 90 8.88 -16.98 1.76
N ASP A 91 8.79 -15.87 1.01
CA ASP A 91 9.05 -14.54 1.53
C ASP A 91 7.76 -13.72 1.71
N PRO A 92 7.60 -13.03 2.86
CA PRO A 92 6.55 -12.03 3.05
C PRO A 92 6.62 -10.93 1.99
N LEU A 93 5.45 -10.40 1.63
CA LEU A 93 5.36 -9.21 0.79
C LEU A 93 5.39 -7.97 1.69
N ASP A 94 6.54 -7.31 1.72
CA ASP A 94 6.70 -6.01 2.37
C ASP A 94 6.47 -4.90 1.33
N SER A 95 5.72 -3.86 1.69
CA SER A 95 5.43 -2.69 0.85
C SER A 95 4.99 -1.51 1.72
N THR A 96 4.78 -0.33 1.10
CA THR A 96 4.28 0.88 1.78
C THR A 96 3.07 1.45 1.04
N VAL A 97 2.10 1.95 1.79
CA VAL A 97 0.94 2.67 1.26
C VAL A 97 1.00 4.11 1.76
N THR A 98 0.89 5.06 0.84
CA THR A 98 0.90 6.51 1.11
C THR A 98 -0.35 7.15 0.54
N PHE A 99 -1.11 7.84 1.37
CA PHE A 99 -2.23 8.70 1.01
C PHE A 99 -1.83 10.16 1.18
N THR A 100 -2.02 10.96 0.14
CA THR A 100 -1.87 12.43 0.20
C THR A 100 -3.21 13.08 -0.12
N LEU A 101 -3.63 14.00 0.75
CA LEU A 101 -4.89 14.72 0.64
C LEU A 101 -4.56 16.21 0.43
N ALA A 102 -5.08 16.80 -0.65
CA ALA A 102 -5.00 18.23 -0.90
C ALA A 102 -6.39 18.81 -1.08
N ARG A 103 -6.71 19.89 -0.35
CA ARG A 103 -7.98 20.59 -0.53
C ARG A 103 -8.03 21.20 -1.92
N THR A 104 -9.12 20.97 -2.66
CA THR A 104 -9.35 21.59 -3.96
C THR A 104 -9.96 22.99 -3.81
N VAL A 105 -9.91 23.78 -4.89
CA VAL A 105 -10.52 25.12 -4.93
C VAL A 105 -12.04 25.09 -4.71
N SER A 106 -12.72 23.98 -5.03
CA SER A 106 -14.16 23.79 -4.81
C SER A 106 -14.50 23.36 -3.38
N GLY A 107 -13.48 23.18 -2.51
CA GLY A 107 -13.66 22.73 -1.13
C GLY A 107 -13.62 21.21 -0.94
N GLY A 108 -13.52 20.44 -2.01
CA GLY A 108 -13.34 18.99 -2.00
C GLY A 108 -11.90 18.56 -1.74
N THR A 109 -11.57 17.32 -2.09
CA THR A 109 -10.25 16.71 -1.84
C THR A 109 -9.70 16.07 -3.10
N HIS A 110 -8.49 16.47 -3.49
CA HIS A 110 -7.65 15.69 -4.39
C HIS A 110 -6.90 14.65 -3.56
N LEU A 111 -7.23 13.37 -3.76
CA LEU A 111 -6.65 12.23 -3.07
C LEU A 111 -5.69 11.51 -4.00
N ARG A 112 -4.42 11.42 -3.62
CA ARG A 112 -3.41 10.57 -4.26
C ARG A 112 -3.06 9.39 -3.38
N VAL A 113 -3.06 8.19 -3.96
CA VAL A 113 -2.70 6.93 -3.30
C VAL A 113 -1.54 6.29 -4.03
N VAL A 114 -0.46 6.04 -3.31
CA VAL A 114 0.73 5.36 -3.82
C VAL A 114 0.95 4.09 -3.02
N HIS A 115 0.98 2.94 -3.68
CA HIS A 115 1.41 1.67 -3.10
C HIS A 115 2.71 1.25 -3.78
N ASP A 116 3.82 1.30 -3.05
CA ASP A 116 5.15 1.05 -3.58
C ASP A 116 5.98 0.12 -2.68
N GLY A 117 7.24 -0.09 -3.05
CA GLY A 117 8.16 -0.88 -2.26
C GLY A 117 7.89 -2.38 -2.31
N PHE A 118 7.23 -2.90 -3.36
CA PHE A 118 7.01 -4.34 -3.62
C PHE A 118 8.29 -5.16 -3.84
N ALA A 119 9.43 -4.70 -3.33
CA ALA A 119 10.70 -5.37 -3.40
C ALA A 119 10.57 -6.75 -2.75
N ARG A 120 10.38 -7.76 -3.60
CA ARG A 120 10.62 -9.15 -3.23
C ARG A 120 12.06 -9.18 -2.72
N LYS A 121 12.30 -9.62 -1.48
CA LYS A 121 13.66 -9.94 -1.06
C LYS A 121 14.16 -11.01 -2.03
N ALA A 122 14.97 -10.60 -3.01
CA ALA A 122 15.64 -11.54 -3.88
C ALA A 122 16.56 -12.36 -2.96
N MET A 123 16.36 -13.68 -2.94
CA MET A 123 17.31 -14.58 -2.30
C MET A 123 18.73 -14.24 -2.79
N PRO A 124 19.76 -14.27 -1.93
CA PRO A 124 21.13 -14.19 -2.41
C PRO A 124 21.35 -15.39 -3.34
N ALA A 125 21.63 -15.12 -4.61
CA ALA A 125 22.07 -16.14 -5.53
C ALA A 125 23.43 -16.65 -5.05
N ILE A 126 23.46 -17.73 -4.27
CA ILE A 126 24.68 -18.49 -4.04
C ILE A 126 25.02 -19.13 -5.38
N ALA A 127 25.94 -18.50 -6.11
CA ALA A 127 26.52 -19.04 -7.32
C ALA A 127 27.40 -20.23 -6.96
N MET A 128 26.84 -21.45 -6.97
CA MET A 128 27.65 -22.66 -7.05
C MET A 128 28.05 -22.87 -8.51
N ALA A 129 29.27 -22.46 -8.84
CA ALA A 129 29.91 -22.84 -10.10
C ALA A 129 30.18 -24.36 -10.07
N GLY A 130 29.44 -25.13 -10.87
CA GLY A 130 29.67 -26.57 -10.98
C GLY A 130 28.72 -27.26 -11.96
N ALA A 131 29.19 -27.43 -13.19
CA ALA A 131 28.77 -28.41 -14.20
C ALA A 131 27.25 -28.50 -14.56
N GLY A 132 26.90 -27.84 -15.67
CA GLY A 132 26.12 -28.45 -16.76
C GLY A 132 24.74 -29.02 -16.44
N CYS A 133 23.72 -28.16 -16.37
CA CYS A 133 22.39 -28.49 -16.89
C CYS A 133 21.60 -27.21 -17.14
N ARG A 134 21.24 -26.97 -18.41
CA ARG A 134 20.52 -25.77 -18.86
C ARG A 134 19.04 -25.93 -18.50
N LEU A 135 18.65 -25.48 -17.32
CA LEU A 135 17.24 -25.29 -16.96
C LEU A 135 16.80 -23.89 -17.40
N SER A 136 16.03 -23.83 -18.49
CA SER A 136 15.25 -22.64 -18.85
C SER A 136 14.04 -22.57 -17.91
N LEU A 137 14.16 -21.76 -16.84
CA LEU A 137 13.02 -21.34 -16.03
C LEU A 137 12.27 -20.27 -16.83
N GLY A 138 11.19 -20.68 -17.48
CA GLY A 138 10.22 -19.75 -18.05
C GLY A 138 9.62 -18.92 -16.92
N LEU A 139 9.97 -17.63 -16.87
CA LEU A 139 9.22 -16.64 -16.12
C LEU A 139 7.80 -16.62 -16.71
N ARG A 140 6.89 -17.39 -16.09
CA ARG A 140 5.46 -17.10 -16.22
C ARG A 140 5.27 -15.72 -15.61
N ALA A 141 4.88 -14.76 -16.44
CA ALA A 141 4.48 -13.43 -16.01
C ALA A 141 3.45 -13.59 -14.88
N ILE A 142 3.88 -13.34 -13.65
CA ILE A 142 3.01 -13.23 -12.49
C ILE A 142 2.20 -11.97 -12.77
N GLY A 143 0.88 -12.10 -12.89
CA GLY A 143 -0.01 -10.97 -13.17
C GLY A 143 0.27 -9.79 -12.24
N LYS A 144 0.07 -8.56 -12.74
CA LYS A 144 0.27 -7.33 -11.97
C LYS A 144 -0.42 -7.46 -10.61
N PRO A 145 0.27 -7.17 -9.49
CA PRO A 145 -0.38 -7.13 -8.19
C PRO A 145 -1.51 -6.10 -8.25
N ILE A 146 -2.70 -6.49 -7.80
CA ILE A 146 -3.83 -5.59 -7.62
C ILE A 146 -3.82 -5.21 -6.14
N ALA A 147 -3.61 -3.93 -5.84
CA ALA A 147 -3.65 -3.45 -4.47
C ALA A 147 -5.07 -3.51 -3.91
N ALA A 148 -5.21 -3.93 -2.65
CA ALA A 148 -6.51 -4.07 -1.97
C ALA A 148 -7.24 -2.74 -1.76
N ASN A 149 -6.53 -1.61 -1.89
CA ASN A 149 -7.06 -0.25 -1.78
C ASN A 149 -7.57 0.33 -3.12
N ALA A 150 -7.53 -0.42 -4.21
CA ALA A 150 -8.12 -0.03 -5.49
C ALA A 150 -9.68 -0.03 -5.43
N PRO A 151 -10.37 0.60 -6.39
CA PRO A 151 -11.29 1.74 -6.26
C PRO A 151 -12.61 1.55 -5.45
N ARG A 152 -12.61 0.77 -4.36
CA ARG A 152 -13.80 0.63 -3.49
C ARG A 152 -14.11 1.85 -2.62
N LEU A 153 -13.17 2.79 -2.50
CA LEU A 153 -13.31 4.06 -1.76
C LEU A 153 -14.57 4.87 -2.14
N LEU A 154 -15.05 4.77 -3.39
CA LEU A 154 -16.16 5.59 -3.91
C LEU A 154 -17.57 5.18 -3.45
N ARG A 155 -17.74 4.11 -2.66
CA ARG A 155 -19.07 3.65 -2.20
C ARG A 155 -19.39 3.96 -0.74
N ALA A 156 -18.45 4.54 0.01
CA ALA A 156 -18.59 4.77 1.46
C ALA A 156 -18.77 6.25 1.86
N ALA A 157 -18.96 7.16 0.89
CA ALA A 157 -19.13 8.60 1.14
C ALA A 157 -20.59 9.02 1.30
#